data_AF-A0A6N2U8S1-F1
#
_entry.id   AF-A0A6N2U8S1-F1
#
_cell.length_a   1.000
_cell.length_b   1.000
_cell.length_c   1.000
_cell.angle_alpha   90.00
_cell.angle_beta   90.00
_cell.angle_gamma   90.00
#
_symmetry.space_group_name_H-M   'P 1'
#
loop_
_entity.id
_entity.type
_entity.pdbx_description
1 polymer ?
#
loop_
_entity_poly.entity_id
_entity_poly.type
_entity_poly.pdbx_seq_one_letter_code
_entity_poly.pdbx_strand_id
1 'polypeptide(L)' 'MSYVSPELRPKFETLSIELKDMILERNVELNTIHDLIRVLEEIVAESEG' A
#
# COMPACT_ATOMS: atom_id res chain seq x y z
N MET A 1 9.64 -9.03 -2.22
CA MET A 1 8.76 -8.79 -3.37
C MET A 1 7.40 -8.48 -2.82
N SER A 2 6.88 -7.30 -3.11
CA SER A 2 5.56 -6.90 -2.64
C SER A 2 4.48 -7.60 -3.48
N TYR A 3 3.49 -8.17 -2.83
CA TYR A 3 2.38 -8.86 -3.49
C TYR A 3 1.13 -8.00 -3.40
N VAL A 4 0.42 -7.88 -4.52
CA VAL A 4 -0.87 -7.16 -4.56
C VAL A 4 -1.89 -8.07 -5.20
N SER A 5 -2.91 -8.44 -4.43
CA SER A 5 -4.04 -9.23 -4.93
C SER A 5 -4.68 -8.56 -6.14
N PRO A 6 -5.11 -9.33 -7.15
CA PRO A 6 -5.74 -8.79 -8.35
C PRO A 6 -7.02 -7.98 -8.05
N GLU A 7 -7.71 -8.31 -6.96
CA GLU A 7 -8.89 -7.58 -6.48
C GLU A 7 -8.55 -6.18 -5.95
N LEU A 8 -7.33 -5.98 -5.47
CA LEU A 8 -6.84 -4.70 -4.95
C LEU A 8 -6.09 -3.88 -5.98
N ARG A 9 -5.58 -4.49 -7.07
CA ARG A 9 -4.92 -3.78 -8.18
C ARG A 9 -5.63 -2.50 -8.61
N PRO A 10 -6.94 -2.48 -8.93
CA PRO A 10 -7.58 -1.24 -9.36
C PRO A 10 -7.52 -0.13 -8.30
N LYS A 11 -7.62 -0.49 -7.01
CA LYS A 11 -7.47 0.49 -5.92
C LYS A 11 -6.02 0.92 -5.73
N PHE A 12 -5.09 -0.03 -5.81
CA PHE A 12 -3.67 0.26 -5.75
C PHE A 12 -3.25 1.21 -6.88
N GLU A 13 -3.75 1.00 -8.09
CA GLU A 13 -3.47 1.85 -9.24
C GLU A 13 -4.04 3.27 -9.10
N THR A 14 -5.16 3.45 -8.39
CA THR A 14 -5.73 4.78 -8.08
C THR A 14 -4.88 5.60 -7.10
N LEU A 15 -3.95 4.96 -6.38
CA LEU A 15 -3.03 5.68 -5.50
C LEU A 15 -1.98 6.46 -6.30
N SER A 16 -1.49 7.55 -5.71
CA SER A 16 -0.36 8.30 -6.24
C SER A 16 0.88 7.43 -6.38
N ILE A 17 1.76 7.81 -7.32
CA ILE A 17 3.01 7.09 -7.59
C ILE A 17 3.87 6.98 -6.33
N GLU A 18 3.96 8.06 -5.54
CA GLU A 18 4.72 8.07 -4.28
C GLU A 18 4.23 7.02 -3.28
N LEU A 19 2.91 6.95 -3.04
CA LEU A 19 2.33 5.92 -2.16
C LEU A 19 2.64 4.51 -2.67
N LYS A 20 2.53 4.28 -3.98
CA LYS A 20 2.84 2.98 -4.57
C LYS A 20 4.31 2.63 -4.35
N ASP A 21 5.22 3.58 -4.53
CA ASP A 21 6.66 3.37 -4.32
C ASP A 21 6.94 3.02 -2.86
N MET A 22 6.41 3.81 -1.92
CA MET A 22 6.54 3.56 -0.48
C MET A 22 6.00 2.18 -0.06
N ILE A 23 4.85 1.77 -0.62
CA ILE A 23 4.27 0.45 -0.36
C ILE A 23 5.17 -0.66 -0.94
N LEU A 24 5.73 -0.45 -2.14
CA LEU A 24 6.61 -1.42 -2.78
C LEU A 24 7.94 -1.56 -2.02
N GLU A 25 8.55 -0.46 -1.58
CA GLU A 25 9.78 -0.46 -0.78
C GLU A 25 9.64 -1.27 0.50
N ARG A 26 8.46 -1.25 1.12
CA ARG A 26 8.16 -1.99 2.36
C ARG A 26 7.95 -3.49 2.19
N ASN A 27 7.97 -4.02 0.96
CA ASN A 27 7.81 -5.46 0.69
C ASN A 27 6.52 -6.08 1.29
N VAL A 28 5.41 -5.36 1.25
CA VAL A 28 4.14 -5.81 1.86
C VAL A 28 3.35 -6.80 1.00
N GLU A 29 2.46 -7.57 1.63
CA GLU A 29 1.58 -8.55 0.97
C GLU A 29 0.11 -8.16 1.08
N LEU A 30 -0.34 -7.33 0.15
CA LEU A 30 -1.70 -6.82 0.09
C LEU A 30 -2.66 -7.90 -0.40
N ASN A 31 -3.18 -8.70 0.53
CA ASN A 31 -4.16 -9.75 0.24
C ASN A 31 -5.61 -9.25 0.31
N THR A 32 -5.90 -8.31 1.23
CA THR A 32 -7.23 -7.77 1.48
C THR A 32 -7.22 -6.24 1.59
N ILE A 33 -8.40 -5.62 1.54
CA ILE A 33 -8.50 -4.17 1.67
C ILE A 33 -8.00 -3.64 3.02
N HIS A 34 -8.14 -4.45 4.08
CA HIS A 34 -7.65 -4.12 5.40
C HIS A 34 -6.13 -4.02 5.43
N ASP A 35 -5.44 -4.87 4.68
CA ASP A 35 -3.98 -4.83 4.53
C ASP A 35 -3.55 -3.50 3.88
N LEU A 36 -4.26 -3.09 2.83
CA LEU A 36 -4.01 -1.82 2.15
C LEU A 36 -4.22 -0.62 3.08
N ILE A 37 -5.31 -0.62 3.84
CA ILE A 37 -5.62 0.45 4.80
C ILE A 37 -4.51 0.55 5.85
N ARG A 38 -4.09 -0.59 6.40
CA ARG A 38 -3.10 -0.63 7.46
C ARG A 38 -1.74 -0.09 7.01
N VAL A 39 -1.29 -0.47 5.81
CA VAL A 39 -0.04 0.05 5.24
C VAL A 39 -0.14 1.55 4.95
N LEU A 40 -1.28 2.02 4.46
CA LEU A 40 -1.50 3.45 4.25
C LEU A 40 -1.49 4.23 5.58
N GLU A 41 -2.10 3.69 6.63
CA GLU A 41 -2.05 4.30 7.97
C GLU A 41 -0.63 4.36 8.53
N GLU A 42 0.18 3.30 8.38
CA GLU A 42 1.59 3.32 8.79
C GLU A 42 2.38 4.40 8.04
N ILE A 43 2.21 4.48 6.71
CA ILE A 43 2.87 5.49 5.88
C ILE A 43 2.50 6.91 6.32
N VAL A 44 1.22 7.17 6.58
CA VAL A 44 0.76 8.50 7.05
C VAL A 44 1.28 8.80 8.45
N ALA A 45 1.23 7.82 9.36
CA ALA A 45 1.71 7.97 10.72
C ALA A 45 3.22 8.27 10.79
N GLU A 46 4.01 7.66 9.89
CA GLU A 46 5.44 7.96 9.78
C GLU A 46 5.73 9.31 9.12
N SER A 47 4.85 9.79 8.24
CA SER A 47 5.02 11.09 7.58
C SER A 47 4.67 12.29 8.48
N GLU A 48 3.82 12.08 9.49
CA GLU A 48 3.39 13.12 10.45
C GLU A 48 4.31 13.17 11.70
N GLY A 49 5.32 12.30 11.78
CA GLY A 49 6.23 12.13 12.93
C GLY A 49 7.50 12.99 12.90
#